data_AF-A0A7Y2SNW9-F1
#
_entry.id   AF-A0A7Y2SNW9-F1
#
_cell.length_a   1.000
_cell.length_b   1.000
_cell.length_c   1.000
_cell.angle_alpha   90.00
_cell.angle_beta   90.00
_cell.angle_gamma   90.00
#
_symmetry.space_group_name_H-M   'P 1'
#
loop_
_entity.id
_entity.type
_entity.pdbx_description
1 polymer ?
#
loop_
_entity_poly.entity_id
_entity_poly.type
_entity_poly.pdbx_seq_one_letter_code
_entity_poly.pdbx_strand_id
1 'polypeptide(L)'
;MPMVVVNGVTMEAKVGERLIDVARRNGAHIGFVCNGAGICQTCQCQVLSGAENLSPVNVSEQAWLTESRLSEGHRLACKTAIRGAGTVEVRTKAEDLRRQVIAVINPPADSNPVAQLGPLVQYVVRMATDEVSRFPFNAITAFRQVKPSDITWPFRDLNRYVSDVSRVVNTTLGRSESRPALTSSTQVIGIEVPEKTPVS
;
A
#
# COMPACT_ATOMS: atom_id res chain seq x y z
N MET A 1 -13.68 16.13 13.69
CA MET A 1 -13.89 15.27 12.49
C MET A 1 -12.70 14.32 12.43
N PRO A 2 -12.89 13.00 12.30
CA PRO A 2 -11.75 12.07 12.34
C PRO A 2 -10.83 12.28 11.13
N MET A 3 -9.54 12.03 11.34
CA MET A 3 -8.51 12.13 10.32
C MET A 3 -7.92 10.74 10.05
N VAL A 4 -7.58 10.47 8.79
CA VAL A 4 -6.87 9.25 8.40
C VAL A 4 -5.62 9.64 7.61
N VAL A 5 -4.48 9.10 8.03
CA VAL A 5 -3.21 9.25 7.34
C VAL A 5 -2.90 7.94 6.63
N VAL A 6 -2.92 7.93 5.29
CA VAL A 6 -2.55 6.76 4.48
C VAL A 6 -1.27 7.06 3.73
N ASN A 7 -0.19 6.31 3.99
CA ASN A 7 1.10 6.52 3.33
C ASN A 7 1.58 7.98 3.43
N GLY A 8 1.40 8.59 4.61
CA GLY A 8 1.70 9.99 4.88
C GLY A 8 0.78 11.02 4.20
N VAL A 9 -0.31 10.62 3.53
CA VAL A 9 -1.37 11.54 3.06
C VAL A 9 -2.40 11.70 4.17
N THR A 10 -2.55 12.90 4.71
CA THR A 10 -3.60 13.22 5.69
C THR A 10 -4.91 13.54 4.99
N MET A 11 -5.99 12.89 5.41
CA MET A 11 -7.32 13.02 4.81
C MET A 11 -8.39 13.12 5.89
N GLU A 12 -9.39 13.96 5.66
CA GLU A 12 -10.59 13.97 6.49
C GLU A 12 -11.39 12.69 6.28
N ALA A 13 -12.05 12.19 7.31
CA ALA A 13 -12.90 11.02 7.27
C ALA A 13 -14.22 11.22 8.02
N LYS A 14 -15.15 10.28 7.82
CA LYS A 14 -16.42 10.23 8.57
C LYS A 14 -16.45 9.00 9.46
N VAL A 15 -17.04 9.14 10.65
CA VAL A 15 -17.37 7.98 11.49
C VAL A 15 -18.31 7.06 10.70
N GLY A 16 -18.02 5.76 10.70
CA GLY A 16 -18.69 4.74 9.92
C GLY A 16 -18.10 4.50 8.52
N GLU A 17 -17.25 5.41 8.02
CA GLU A 17 -16.58 5.24 6.74
C GLU A 17 -15.50 4.16 6.81
N ARG A 18 -15.30 3.40 5.72
CA ARG A 18 -14.24 2.38 5.66
C ARG A 18 -12.92 3.02 5.23
N LEU A 19 -11.80 2.50 5.75
CA LEU A 19 -10.47 3.01 5.41
C LEU A 19 -10.21 3.01 3.89
N ILE A 20 -10.69 1.98 3.18
CA ILE A 20 -10.54 1.91 1.71
C ILE A 20 -11.30 3.03 0.99
N ASP A 21 -12.46 3.44 1.50
CA ASP A 21 -13.29 4.46 0.83
C ASP A 21 -12.66 5.84 1.01
N VAL A 22 -12.14 6.13 2.22
CA VAL A 22 -11.36 7.34 2.50
C VAL A 22 -10.14 7.42 1.57
N ALA A 23 -9.36 6.35 1.47
CA ALA A 23 -8.18 6.33 0.61
C ALA A 23 -8.53 6.56 -0.87
N ARG A 24 -9.53 5.82 -1.38
CA ARG A 24 -9.95 5.89 -2.79
C ARG A 24 -10.42 7.27 -3.19
N ARG A 25 -11.34 7.88 -2.42
CA ARG A 25 -11.91 9.19 -2.79
C ARG A 25 -10.87 10.31 -2.82
N ASN A 26 -9.77 10.16 -2.08
CA ASN A 26 -8.68 11.12 -2.02
C ASN A 26 -7.47 10.70 -2.90
N GLY A 27 -7.54 9.58 -3.63
CA GLY A 27 -6.46 9.11 -4.48
C GLY A 27 -5.23 8.56 -3.72
N ALA A 28 -5.34 8.29 -2.43
CA ALA A 28 -4.26 7.67 -1.68
C ALA A 28 -4.05 6.21 -2.12
N HIS A 29 -2.79 5.83 -2.34
CA HIS A 29 -2.45 4.54 -2.93
C HIS A 29 -2.76 3.35 -2.01
N ILE A 30 -3.82 2.62 -2.34
CA ILE A 30 -4.23 1.36 -1.70
C ILE A 30 -4.75 0.40 -2.76
N GLY A 31 -4.55 -0.91 -2.60
CA GLY A 31 -5.11 -1.89 -3.53
C GLY A 31 -6.61 -2.12 -3.30
N PHE A 32 -7.37 -2.31 -4.37
CA PHE A 32 -8.83 -2.50 -4.31
C PHE A 32 -9.36 -3.45 -5.40
N VAL A 33 -8.61 -4.50 -5.75
CA VAL A 33 -8.95 -5.41 -6.88
C VAL A 33 -10.34 -6.03 -6.76
N CYS A 34 -10.76 -6.44 -5.56
CA CYS A 34 -12.10 -6.99 -5.33
C CYS A 34 -13.17 -5.94 -5.00
N ASN A 35 -12.88 -4.66 -5.20
CA ASN A 35 -13.72 -3.51 -4.83
C ASN A 35 -14.22 -3.52 -3.36
N GLY A 36 -13.49 -4.18 -2.47
CA GLY A 36 -13.83 -4.26 -1.05
C GLY A 36 -14.86 -5.33 -0.67
N ALA A 37 -15.07 -6.33 -1.54
CA ALA A 37 -15.85 -7.52 -1.24
C ALA A 37 -15.26 -8.34 -0.07
N GLY A 38 -13.95 -8.22 0.20
CA GLY A 38 -13.27 -8.97 1.27
C GLY A 38 -12.86 -10.38 0.86
N ILE A 39 -12.60 -10.57 -0.44
CA ILE A 39 -12.17 -11.84 -1.03
C ILE A 39 -10.72 -11.83 -1.51
N CYS A 40 -9.99 -10.75 -1.22
CA CYS A 40 -8.58 -10.63 -1.55
C CYS A 40 -7.88 -9.79 -0.48
N GLN A 41 -6.55 -9.78 -0.52
CA GLN A 41 -5.70 -9.06 0.45
C GLN A 41 -5.03 -7.81 -0.15
N THR A 42 -5.43 -7.35 -1.34
CA THR A 42 -4.77 -6.19 -2.00
C THR A 42 -4.94 -4.89 -1.22
N CYS A 43 -6.01 -4.78 -0.42
CA CYS A 43 -6.27 -3.64 0.48
C CYS A 43 -5.62 -3.75 1.86
N GLN A 44 -4.72 -4.72 2.06
CA GLN A 44 -4.06 -4.92 3.34
C GLN A 44 -3.24 -3.66 3.71
N CYS A 45 -3.37 -3.27 4.97
CA CYS A 45 -2.61 -2.18 5.58
C CYS A 45 -2.16 -2.57 6.99
N GLN A 46 -1.18 -1.86 7.52
CA GLN A 46 -0.78 -1.92 8.92
C GLN A 46 -1.20 -0.62 9.60
N VAL A 47 -1.88 -0.73 10.73
CA VAL A 47 -2.20 0.41 11.59
C VAL A 47 -0.96 0.77 12.38
N LEU A 48 -0.45 1.99 12.18
CA LEU A 48 0.71 2.52 12.89
C LEU A 48 0.28 3.23 14.18
N SER A 49 -0.88 3.90 14.16
CA SER A 49 -1.48 4.56 15.33
C SER A 49 -3.00 4.69 15.19
N GLY A 50 -3.69 4.86 16.33
CA GLY A 50 -5.13 5.11 16.36
C GLY A 50 -6.01 3.86 16.21
N ALA A 51 -5.52 2.68 16.57
CA ALA A 51 -6.25 1.42 16.47
C ALA A 51 -7.58 1.41 17.26
N GLU A 52 -7.62 2.13 18.38
CA GLU A 52 -8.81 2.34 19.22
C GLU A 52 -9.94 3.10 18.50
N ASN A 53 -9.62 3.84 17.45
CA ASN A 53 -10.60 4.55 16.64
C ASN A 53 -11.20 3.68 15.52
N LEU A 54 -10.86 2.39 15.46
CA LEU A 54 -11.29 1.48 14.40
C LEU A 54 -12.30 0.44 14.89
N SER A 55 -13.05 -0.14 13.97
CA SER A 55 -13.90 -1.29 14.26
C SER A 55 -13.07 -2.49 14.73
N PRO A 56 -13.63 -3.36 15.58
CA PRO A 56 -12.98 -4.60 15.96
C PRO A 56 -12.67 -5.45 14.72
N VAL A 57 -11.66 -6.31 14.85
CA VAL A 57 -11.31 -7.28 13.80
C VAL A 57 -12.51 -8.19 13.54
N ASN A 58 -12.94 -8.29 12.29
CA ASN A 58 -14.07 -9.13 11.91
C ASN A 58 -13.65 -10.49 11.32
N VAL A 59 -14.65 -11.34 11.07
CA VAL A 59 -14.46 -12.69 10.53
C VAL A 59 -13.77 -12.69 9.16
N SER A 60 -14.06 -11.72 8.28
CA SER A 60 -13.37 -11.63 7.00
C SER A 60 -11.88 -11.37 7.20
N GLU A 61 -11.51 -10.49 8.15
CA GLU A 61 -10.12 -10.21 8.47
C GLU A 61 -9.42 -11.43 9.08
N GLN A 62 -10.07 -12.13 10.00
CA GLN A 62 -9.55 -13.37 10.59
C GLN A 62 -9.38 -14.51 9.57
N ALA A 63 -10.22 -14.53 8.52
CA ALA A 63 -10.10 -15.51 7.45
C ALA A 63 -8.82 -15.29 6.61
N TRP A 64 -8.44 -14.04 6.39
CA TRP A 64 -7.32 -13.69 5.51
C TRP A 64 -6.01 -13.41 6.23
N LEU A 65 -6.03 -12.89 7.46
CA LEU A 65 -4.83 -12.46 8.18
C LEU A 65 -4.50 -13.48 9.27
N THR A 66 -3.24 -13.93 9.35
CA THR A 66 -2.75 -14.77 10.45
C THR A 66 -2.85 -14.03 11.79
N GLU A 67 -2.90 -14.76 12.90
CA GLU A 67 -2.99 -14.15 14.23
C GLU A 67 -1.79 -13.22 14.49
N SER A 68 -0.59 -13.64 14.08
CA SER A 68 0.62 -12.81 14.15
C SER A 68 0.49 -11.51 13.35
N ARG A 69 -0.23 -11.51 12.23
CA ARG A 69 -0.45 -10.28 11.45
C ARG A 69 -1.46 -9.37 12.13
N LEU A 70 -2.54 -9.93 12.67
CA LEU A 70 -3.53 -9.17 13.41
C LEU A 70 -2.92 -8.50 14.65
N SER A 71 -2.06 -9.20 15.39
CA SER A 71 -1.36 -8.65 16.55
C SER A 71 -0.35 -7.56 16.19
N GLU A 72 0.27 -7.63 15.00
CA GLU A 72 1.11 -6.57 14.43
C GLU A 72 0.32 -5.37 13.88
N GLY A 73 -1.01 -5.36 14.04
CA GLY A 73 -1.88 -4.27 13.59
C GLY A 73 -2.23 -4.33 12.10
N HIS A 74 -2.02 -5.46 11.42
CA HIS A 74 -2.48 -5.61 10.04
C HIS A 74 -4.00 -5.72 9.98
N ARG A 75 -4.59 -5.03 9.00
CA ARG A 75 -6.03 -4.94 8.76
C ARG A 75 -6.34 -5.06 7.28
N LEU A 76 -7.55 -5.51 6.95
CA LEU A 76 -8.10 -5.32 5.60
C LEU A 76 -8.84 -3.97 5.57
N ALA A 77 -8.29 -2.98 4.87
CA ALA A 77 -8.88 -1.64 4.84
C ALA A 77 -10.32 -1.61 4.33
N CYS A 78 -10.72 -2.59 3.50
CA CYS A 78 -12.09 -2.70 3.01
C CYS A 78 -13.11 -3.26 4.00
N LYS A 79 -12.64 -3.85 5.10
CA LYS A 79 -13.47 -4.40 6.18
C LYS A 79 -13.27 -3.67 7.51
N THR A 80 -12.44 -2.63 7.51
CA THR A 80 -12.15 -1.81 8.68
C THR A 80 -12.88 -0.47 8.57
N ALA A 81 -13.73 -0.17 9.56
CA ALA A 81 -14.50 1.07 9.62
C ALA A 81 -14.00 1.98 10.74
N ILE A 82 -14.10 3.29 10.53
CA ILE A 82 -13.73 4.32 11.50
C ILE A 82 -14.88 4.43 12.53
N ARG A 83 -14.54 4.42 13.82
CA ARG A 83 -15.49 4.44 14.94
C ARG A 83 -15.24 5.61 15.89
N GLY A 84 -13.98 6.00 16.08
CA GLY A 84 -13.60 7.13 16.91
C GLY A 84 -13.46 8.44 16.13
N ALA A 85 -13.33 9.54 16.88
CA ALA A 85 -13.09 10.87 16.33
C ALA A 85 -11.60 11.22 16.20
N GLY A 86 -10.70 10.33 16.65
CA GLY A 86 -9.25 10.53 16.63
C GLY A 86 -8.62 10.40 15.23
N THR A 87 -7.30 10.48 15.22
CA THR A 87 -6.49 10.28 14.00
C THR A 87 -6.07 8.82 13.90
N VAL A 88 -6.18 8.24 12.71
CA VAL A 88 -5.68 6.89 12.41
C VAL A 88 -4.57 7.00 11.37
N GLU A 89 -3.41 6.42 11.65
CA GLU A 89 -2.33 6.30 10.67
C GLU A 89 -2.19 4.87 10.21
N VAL A 90 -2.16 4.68 8.89
CA VAL A 90 -1.97 3.38 8.27
C VAL A 90 -0.94 3.44 7.15
N ARG A 91 -0.24 2.32 6.96
CA ARG A 91 0.65 2.08 5.84
C ARG A 91 0.14 0.91 5.01
N THR A 92 0.07 1.07 3.69
CA THR A 92 -0.44 0.00 2.83
C THR A 92 0.66 -1.01 2.52
N LYS A 93 0.29 -2.28 2.34
CA LYS A 93 1.22 -3.34 1.91
C LYS A 93 1.99 -2.97 0.64
N ALA A 94 1.33 -2.27 -0.28
CA ALA A 94 1.95 -1.79 -1.51
C ALA A 94 3.01 -0.70 -1.25
N GLU A 95 2.79 0.16 -0.26
CA GLU A 95 3.77 1.17 0.15
C GLU A 95 4.96 0.56 0.88
N ASP A 96 4.75 -0.44 1.75
CA ASP A 96 5.85 -1.19 2.38
C ASP A 96 6.74 -1.87 1.35
N LEU A 97 6.13 -2.56 0.38
CA LEU A 97 6.85 -3.19 -0.71
C LEU A 97 7.62 -2.16 -1.54
N ARG A 98 6.97 -1.04 -1.91
CA ARG A 98 7.62 0.05 -2.64
C ARG A 98 8.85 0.58 -1.90
N ARG A 99 8.76 0.80 -0.58
CA ARG A 99 9.89 1.30 0.23
C ARG A 99 11.06 0.32 0.25
N GLN A 100 10.78 -0.97 0.44
CA GLN A 100 11.82 -2.00 0.44
C GLN A 100 12.47 -2.15 -0.93
N VAL A 101 11.69 -2.11 -2.02
CA VAL A 101 12.23 -2.14 -3.39
C VAL A 101 13.11 -0.92 -3.67
N ILE A 102 12.69 0.29 -3.26
CA ILE A 102 13.50 1.50 -3.42
C ILE A 102 14.82 1.39 -2.64
N ALA A 103 14.81 0.83 -1.43
CA ALA A 103 16.01 0.66 -0.62
C ALA A 103 17.05 -0.28 -1.27
N VAL A 104 16.60 -1.25 -2.07
CA VAL A 104 17.49 -2.14 -2.84
C VAL A 104 18.05 -1.42 -4.07
N ILE A 105 17.23 -0.65 -4.79
CA ILE A 105 17.64 0.03 -6.03
C ILE A 105 18.56 1.23 -5.73
N ASN A 106 18.27 1.98 -4.67
CA ASN A 106 19.02 3.15 -4.26
C ASN A 106 19.34 3.05 -2.76
N PRO A 107 20.39 2.30 -2.39
CA PRO A 107 20.76 2.13 -1.00
C PRO A 107 21.25 3.46 -0.40
N PRO A 108 21.05 3.68 0.92
CA PRO A 108 21.67 4.81 1.61
C PRO A 108 23.21 4.71 1.52
N ALA A 109 23.87 5.88 1.55
CA ALA A 109 25.28 6.07 1.20
C ALA A 109 26.29 5.23 2.02
N ASP A 110 25.83 4.58 3.09
CA ASP A 110 26.61 3.77 4.03
C ASP A 110 26.34 2.26 3.93
N SER A 111 25.49 1.80 3.00
CA SER A 111 25.09 0.39 2.89
C SER A 111 25.22 -0.17 1.47
N ASN A 112 25.53 -1.47 1.35
CA ASN A 112 25.55 -2.15 0.06
C ASN A 112 24.14 -2.60 -0.37
N PRO A 113 23.82 -2.66 -1.69
CA PRO A 113 22.51 -3.12 -2.17
C PRO A 113 22.16 -4.55 -1.73
N VAL A 114 23.16 -5.42 -1.61
CA VAL A 114 22.98 -6.85 -1.27
C VAL A 114 22.48 -7.03 0.18
N ALA A 115 22.88 -6.15 1.10
CA ALA A 115 22.42 -6.14 2.48
C ALA A 115 20.94 -5.76 2.57
N GLN A 116 20.43 -4.95 1.64
CA GLN A 116 19.02 -4.54 1.59
C GLN A 116 18.11 -5.59 0.93
N LEU A 117 18.67 -6.58 0.20
CA LEU A 117 17.88 -7.68 -0.36
C LEU A 117 17.29 -8.58 0.74
N GLY A 118 18.00 -8.75 1.86
CA GLY A 118 17.57 -9.61 2.97
C GLY A 118 16.17 -9.26 3.49
N PRO A 119 15.93 -8.01 3.96
CA PRO A 119 14.62 -7.57 4.42
C PRO A 119 13.51 -7.72 3.36
N LEU A 120 13.79 -7.41 2.09
CA LEU A 120 12.83 -7.55 1.00
C LEU A 120 12.46 -9.01 0.74
N VAL A 121 13.45 -9.90 0.66
CA VAL A 121 13.23 -11.34 0.48
C VAL A 121 12.43 -11.89 1.65
N GLN A 122 12.79 -11.54 2.89
CA GLN A 122 12.06 -11.96 4.09
C GLN A 122 10.61 -11.49 4.07
N TYR A 123 10.36 -10.24 3.66
CA TYR A 123 9.01 -9.72 3.52
C TYR A 123 8.18 -10.49 2.47
N VAL A 124 8.77 -10.76 1.30
CA VAL A 124 8.12 -11.51 0.22
C VAL A 124 7.85 -12.96 0.62
N VAL A 125 8.83 -13.64 1.25
CA VAL A 125 8.68 -15.00 1.76
C VAL A 125 7.56 -15.03 2.80
N ARG A 126 7.57 -14.10 3.76
CA ARG A 126 6.52 -14.01 4.79
C ARG A 126 5.14 -13.77 4.19
N MET A 127 5.04 -12.91 3.17
CA MET A 127 3.79 -12.71 2.44
C MET A 127 3.28 -14.02 1.82
N ALA A 128 4.17 -14.77 1.15
CA ALA A 128 3.81 -16.02 0.50
C ALA A 128 3.41 -17.10 1.52
N THR A 129 4.15 -17.23 2.63
CA THR A 129 3.83 -18.23 3.66
C THR A 129 2.52 -17.91 4.39
N ASP A 130 2.24 -16.64 4.68
CA ASP A 130 0.96 -16.21 5.26
C ASP A 130 -0.22 -16.61 4.34
N GLU A 131 -0.09 -16.36 3.04
CA GLU A 131 -1.13 -16.67 2.04
C GLU A 131 -1.34 -18.19 1.90
N VAL A 132 -0.26 -18.96 1.81
CA VAL A 132 -0.30 -20.42 1.73
C VAL A 132 -0.89 -21.05 3.01
N SER A 133 -0.48 -20.58 4.19
CA SER A 133 -0.93 -21.15 5.48
C SER A 133 -2.44 -21.01 5.72
N ARG A 134 -3.06 -19.98 5.13
CA ARG A 134 -4.49 -19.73 5.25
C ARG A 134 -5.32 -20.45 4.19
N PHE A 135 -4.69 -20.95 3.13
CA PHE A 135 -5.36 -21.70 2.07
C PHE A 135 -5.63 -23.16 2.49
N PRO A 136 -6.80 -23.74 2.13
CA PRO A 136 -7.93 -23.17 1.40
C PRO A 136 -9.00 -22.51 2.29
N PHE A 137 -8.82 -22.54 3.62
CA PHE A 137 -9.83 -22.11 4.59
C PHE A 137 -10.21 -20.62 4.45
N ASN A 138 -9.27 -19.76 4.05
CA ASN A 138 -9.51 -18.36 3.69
C ASN A 138 -10.55 -18.22 2.58
N ALA A 139 -10.37 -18.96 1.47
CA ALA A 139 -11.24 -18.92 0.32
C ALA A 139 -12.64 -19.40 0.69
N ILE A 140 -12.77 -20.54 1.38
CA ILE A 140 -14.07 -21.08 1.78
C ILE A 140 -14.85 -20.08 2.66
N THR A 141 -14.17 -19.49 3.65
CA THR A 141 -14.79 -18.52 4.57
C THR A 141 -15.16 -17.23 3.86
N ALA A 142 -14.30 -16.75 2.96
CA ALA A 142 -14.56 -15.56 2.16
C ALA A 142 -15.75 -15.79 1.22
N PHE A 143 -15.78 -16.89 0.47
CA PHE A 143 -16.88 -17.21 -0.47
C PHE A 143 -18.25 -17.28 0.21
N ARG A 144 -18.33 -17.77 1.46
CA ARG A 144 -19.58 -17.79 2.24
C ARG A 144 -20.12 -16.41 2.60
N GLN A 145 -19.29 -15.38 2.60
CA GLN A 145 -19.66 -14.00 2.98
C GLN A 145 -19.91 -13.11 1.76
N VAL A 146 -19.63 -13.60 0.56
CA VAL A 146 -19.77 -12.86 -0.71
C VAL A 146 -21.20 -12.88 -1.15
N LYS A 147 -21.76 -11.69 -1.41
CA LYS A 147 -23.09 -11.58 -1.99
C LYS A 147 -23.00 -11.65 -3.51
N PRO A 148 -24.04 -12.12 -4.22
CA PRO A 148 -24.09 -12.07 -5.69
C PRO A 148 -23.84 -10.65 -6.26
N SER A 149 -24.22 -9.62 -5.50
CA SER A 149 -23.95 -8.22 -5.83
C SER A 149 -22.45 -7.86 -5.89
N ASP A 150 -21.62 -8.57 -5.13
CA ASP A 150 -20.17 -8.31 -5.08
C ASP A 150 -19.44 -8.94 -6.28
N ILE A 151 -19.97 -10.05 -6.82
CA ILE A 151 -19.43 -10.76 -7.99
C ILE A 151 -19.78 -10.04 -9.28
N THR A 152 -20.99 -9.49 -9.36
CA THR A 152 -21.49 -8.78 -10.55
C THR A 152 -20.96 -7.33 -10.65
N TRP A 153 -20.16 -6.90 -9.68
CA TRP A 153 -19.62 -5.54 -9.61
C TRP A 153 -18.85 -5.07 -10.87
N PRO A 154 -18.00 -5.88 -11.55
CA PRO A 154 -17.29 -5.45 -12.76
C PRO A 154 -18.22 -4.94 -13.87
N PHE A 155 -19.46 -5.41 -13.90
CA PHE A 155 -20.46 -4.99 -14.89
C PHE A 155 -21.37 -3.85 -14.39
N ARG A 156 -21.49 -3.67 -13.07
CA ARG A 156 -22.36 -2.64 -12.46
C ARG A 156 -21.67 -1.29 -12.23
N ASP A 157 -20.36 -1.27 -12.01
CA ASP A 157 -19.66 -0.08 -11.49
C ASP A 157 -18.27 0.16 -12.12
N LEU A 158 -18.08 -0.28 -13.37
CA LEU A 158 -16.80 -0.17 -14.08
C LEU A 158 -16.31 1.29 -14.18
N ASN A 159 -17.21 2.23 -14.46
CA ASN A 159 -16.87 3.65 -14.54
C ASN A 159 -16.29 4.18 -13.21
N ARG A 160 -16.87 3.76 -12.08
CA ARG A 160 -16.35 4.11 -10.75
C ARG A 160 -14.97 3.51 -10.53
N TYR A 161 -14.75 2.26 -10.91
CA TYR A 161 -13.42 1.65 -10.83
C TYR A 161 -12.37 2.41 -11.62
N VAL A 162 -12.65 2.68 -12.90
CA VAL A 162 -11.71 3.35 -13.81
C VAL A 162 -11.37 4.75 -13.31
N SER A 163 -12.37 5.49 -12.84
CA SER A 163 -12.17 6.83 -12.26
C SER A 163 -11.35 6.80 -10.97
N ASP A 164 -11.56 5.81 -10.10
CA ASP A 164 -10.76 5.65 -8.89
C ASP A 164 -9.31 5.25 -9.22
N VAL A 165 -9.10 4.35 -10.18
CA VAL A 165 -7.76 3.98 -10.67
C VAL A 165 -7.05 5.21 -11.24
N SER A 166 -7.72 5.97 -12.11
CA SER A 166 -7.19 7.20 -12.68
C SER A 166 -6.80 8.22 -11.60
N ARG A 167 -7.66 8.40 -10.59
CA ARG A 167 -7.38 9.30 -9.45
C ARG A 167 -6.13 8.88 -8.69
N VAL A 168 -6.00 7.59 -8.37
CA VAL A 168 -4.83 7.05 -7.66
C VAL A 168 -3.56 7.20 -8.50
N VAL A 169 -3.62 6.89 -9.80
CA VAL A 169 -2.47 7.03 -10.72
C VAL A 169 -2.04 8.48 -10.80
N ASN A 170 -2.96 9.42 -11.08
CA ASN A 170 -2.64 10.84 -11.19
C ASN A 170 -2.07 11.40 -9.88
N THR A 171 -2.61 11.00 -8.74
CA THR A 171 -2.10 11.43 -7.42
C THR A 171 -0.71 10.87 -7.14
N THR A 172 -0.47 9.62 -7.51
CA THR A 172 0.82 8.94 -7.29
C THR A 172 1.91 9.51 -8.21
N LEU A 173 1.58 9.76 -9.48
CA LEU A 173 2.49 10.39 -10.44
C LEU A 173 2.74 11.86 -10.08
N GLY A 174 1.72 12.64 -9.68
CA GLY A 174 1.90 14.02 -9.22
C GLY A 174 2.77 14.12 -7.95
N ARG A 175 2.73 13.12 -7.06
CA ARG A 175 3.66 13.03 -5.91
C ARG A 175 5.11 12.75 -6.30
N SER A 176 5.38 12.27 -7.52
CA SER A 176 6.74 12.09 -8.02
C SER A 176 7.48 13.41 -8.25
N GLU A 177 6.76 14.51 -8.44
CA GLU A 177 7.34 15.84 -8.72
C GLU A 177 7.80 16.55 -7.44
N SER A 178 7.25 16.21 -6.27
CA SER A 178 7.75 16.67 -4.97
C SER A 178 8.93 15.80 -4.47
N ARG A 179 9.95 15.56 -5.30
CA ARG A 179 11.25 15.07 -4.84
C ARG A 179 11.88 16.17 -3.98
N PRO A 180 12.37 15.89 -2.75
CA PRO A 180 13.33 16.82 -2.15
C PRO A 180 14.49 16.95 -3.13
N ALA A 181 14.86 18.19 -3.46
CA ALA A 181 15.93 18.49 -4.38
C ALA A 181 17.17 17.69 -3.97
N LEU A 182 17.59 16.77 -4.83
CA LEU A 182 18.96 16.30 -4.81
C LEU A 182 19.80 17.53 -5.11
N THR A 183 20.42 18.10 -4.08
CA THR A 183 21.37 19.19 -4.22
C THR A 183 22.47 18.73 -5.16
N SER A 184 22.42 19.23 -6.40
CA SER A 184 23.47 19.06 -7.40
C SER A 184 24.71 19.81 -6.93
N SER A 185 25.65 19.08 -6.33
CA SER A 185 27.03 19.54 -6.15
C SER A 185 27.96 18.60 -6.92
N THR A 186 27.80 18.58 -8.24
CA THR A 186 28.83 18.01 -9.11
C THR A 186 29.91 19.09 -9.28
N GLN A 187 30.94 19.04 -8.43
CA GLN A 187 32.22 19.62 -8.81
C GLN A 187 32.81 18.72 -9.91
N VAL A 188 32.88 19.31 -11.11
CA VAL A 188 33.51 18.73 -12.29
C VAL A 188 35.00 18.57 -12.00
N ILE A 189 35.46 17.34 -11.81
CA ILE A 189 36.88 17.01 -11.90
C ILE A 189 37.19 16.92 -13.39
N GLY A 190 37.95 17.90 -13.89
CA GLY A 190 38.40 17.97 -15.27
C GLY A 190 39.27 16.76 -15.63
N ILE A 191 38.88 16.06 -16.68
CA ILE A 191 39.72 15.11 -17.39
C ILE A 191 39.86 15.68 -18.80
N GLU A 192 41.04 16.22 -19.10
CA GLU A 192 41.42 16.66 -20.45
C GLU A 192 41.48 15.44 -21.37
N VAL A 193 40.81 15.54 -22.52
CA VAL A 193 40.84 14.54 -23.60
C VAL A 193 41.81 15.06 -24.66
N PRO A 194 42.83 14.30 -25.08
CA PRO A 194 43.80 14.77 -26.07
C PRO A 194 43.18 14.81 -27.48
N GLU A 195 43.51 15.89 -28.19
CA GLU A 195 43.05 16.25 -29.52
C GLU A 195 43.57 15.25 -30.58
N LYS A 196 42.67 14.70 -31.41
CA LYS A 196 43.05 13.83 -32.54
C LYS A 196 43.50 14.67 -33.73
N THR A 197 44.75 14.48 -34.15
CA THR A 197 45.30 14.99 -35.42
C THR A 197 44.57 14.36 -36.61
N PRO A 198 44.21 15.12 -37.66
CA PRO A 198 43.60 14.55 -38.86
C PRO A 198 44.68 13.89 -39.74
N VAL A 199 44.42 12.67 -40.18
CA VAL A 199 45.22 11.98 -41.20
C VAL A 199 44.66 12.36 -42.57
N SER A 200 45.54 12.91 -43.41
CA SER A 200 45.40 13.18 -44.84
C SER A 200 45.38 11.92 -45.69
#